data_AF-A0A8T5QKX5-F1
#
_entry.id   AF-A0A8T5QKX5-F1
#
_cell.length_a   1.000
_cell.length_b   1.000
_cell.length_c   1.000
_cell.angle_alpha   90.00
_cell.angle_beta   90.00
_cell.angle_gamma   90.00
#
_symmetry.space_group_name_H-M   'P 1'
#
loop_
_entity.id
_entity.type
_entity.pdbx_description
1 polymer ?
#
loop_
_entity_poly.entity_id
_entity_poly.type
_entity_poly.pdbx_seq_one_letter_code
_entity_poly.pdbx_strand_id
1 'polypeptide(L)' 'MMQGKRFWRCNVCNDVHYGVAGPETCPTCRQKNSYVEIDKEEAKNVEGF' A
#
# COMPACT_ATOMS: atom_id res chain seq x y z
N MET A 1 -1.45 13.00 -18.90
CA MET A 1 -2.25 12.13 -18.02
C MET A 1 -1.66 12.27 -16.62
N MET A 2 -2.31 12.99 -15.72
CA MET A 2 -1.80 13.15 -14.35
C MET A 2 -2.24 11.92 -13.54
N GLN A 3 -1.31 11.07 -13.12
CA GLN A 3 -1.62 9.90 -12.30
C GLN A 3 -1.93 10.37 -10.87
N GLY A 4 -3.15 10.12 -10.39
CA GLY A 4 -3.56 10.43 -9.02
C GLY A 4 -2.93 9.45 -8.01
N LYS A 5 -2.76 9.89 -6.76
CA LYS A 5 -2.32 9.02 -5.66
C LYS A 5 -3.38 7.96 -5.36
N ARG A 6 -2.93 6.74 -5.05
CA ARG A 6 -3.74 5.55 -4.73
C ARG A 6 -3.23 4.93 -3.43
N PHE A 7 -4.02 4.02 -2.85
CA PHE A 7 -3.58 3.25 -1.68
C PHE A 7 -2.87 1.98 -2.16
N TRP A 8 -1.82 1.62 -1.45
CA TRP A 8 -1.00 0.45 -1.72
C TRP A 8 -0.81 -0.31 -0.42
N ARG A 9 -1.08 -1.61 -0.42
CA ARG A 9 -0.87 -2.47 0.74
C ARG A 9 0.23 -3.49 0.49
N CYS A 10 1.13 -3.64 1.45
CA CYS A 10 2.06 -4.76 1.48
C CYS A 10 1.29 -6.06 1.71
N ASN A 11 1.32 -6.99 0.75
CA ASN A 11 0.64 -8.29 0.86
C ASN A 11 1.29 -9.27 1.87
N VAL A 12 2.40 -8.87 2.50
CA VAL A 12 3.10 -9.66 3.52
C VAL A 12 2.73 -9.23 4.94
N CYS A 13 2.77 -7.92 5.23
CA CYS A 13 2.60 -7.41 6.60
C CYS A 13 1.48 -6.38 6.75
N ASN A 14 0.72 -6.11 5.68
CA ASN A 14 -0.39 -5.16 5.67
C ASN A 14 -0.01 -3.69 5.90
N ASP A 15 1.26 -3.30 5.74
CA ASP A 15 1.65 -1.87 5.69
C ASP A 15 0.89 -1.14 4.57
N VAL A 16 0.30 0.02 4.85
CA VAL A 16 -0.48 0.81 3.88
C VAL A 16 0.28 2.09 3.52
N HIS A 17 0.48 2.32 2.23
CA HIS A 17 1.14 3.49 1.67
C HIS A 17 0.20 4.27 0.74
N TYR A 18 0.17 5.61 0.89
CA TYR A 18 -0.61 6.49 0.00
C TYR A 18 0.31 7.28 -0.93
N GLY A 19 0.31 6.94 -2.21
CA GLY A 19 1.26 7.48 -3.18
C GLY A 19 0.89 7.19 -4.62
N VAL A 20 1.69 7.70 -5.56
CA VAL A 20 1.51 7.41 -7.00
C VAL A 20 1.81 5.94 -7.30
N ALA A 21 2.73 5.33 -6.54
CA ALA A 21 3.09 3.92 -6.60
C ALA A 21 3.41 3.40 -5.18
N GLY A 22 3.39 2.08 -5.00
CA GLY A 22 3.89 1.43 -3.79
C GLY A 22 5.43 1.44 -3.73
N PRO A 23 6.06 1.48 -2.55
CA PRO A 23 7.50 1.36 -2.40
C PRO A 23 8.07 0.05 -2.98
N GLU A 24 9.29 0.09 -3.54
CA GLU A 24 9.97 -1.13 -4.02
C GLU A 24 10.25 -2.10 -2.87
N THR A 25 10.65 -1.58 -1.70
CA THR A 25 10.90 -2.37 -0.49
C THR A 25 9.98 -1.89 0.62
N CYS A 26 9.26 -2.81 1.27
CA CYS A 26 8.41 -2.46 2.41
C CYS A 26 9.24 -1.91 3.58
N PRO A 27 8.93 -0.71 4.11
CA PRO A 27 9.66 -0.14 5.23
C PRO A 27 9.45 -0.92 6.54
N THR A 28 8.36 -1.69 6.62
CA THR A 28 7.99 -2.47 7.82
C THR A 28 8.60 -3.86 7.80
N CYS A 29 8.32 -4.68 6.78
CA CYS A 29 8.80 -6.07 6.72
C CYS A 29 10.02 -6.32 5.82
N ARG A 30 10.47 -5.30 5.09
CA ARG A 30 11.61 -5.35 4.15
C ARG A 30 11.44 -6.29 2.94
N GLN A 31 10.23 -6.79 2.69
CA GLN A 31 9.95 -7.56 1.48
C GLN A 31 9.94 -6.65 0.24
N LYS A 32 10.59 -7.10 -0.83
CA LYS A 32 10.63 -6.42 -2.13
C LYS A 32 9.39 -6.71 -2.96
N ASN A 33 8.93 -5.74 -3.75
CA ASN A 33 7.84 -5.84 -4.72
C ASN A 33 6.56 -6.45 -4.15
N SER A 34 6.23 -6.11 -2.90
CA SER A 34 5.11 -6.69 -2.14
C SER A 34 3.86 -5.82 -2.12
N TYR A 35 3.93 -4.60 -2.67
CA TYR A 35 2.79 -3.69 -2.68
C TYR A 35 1.83 -3.98 -3.81
N VAL A 36 0.56 -4.15 -3.45
CA VAL A 36 -0.57 -4.20 -4.38
C VAL A 36 -1.43 -2.96 -4.15
N GLU A 37 -2.02 -2.45 -5.22
CA GLU A 37 -2.96 -1.35 -5.10
C GLU A 37 -4.26 -1.86 -4.46
N ILE A 38 -4.84 -1.06 -3.57
CA ILE A 38 -6.09 -1.36 -2.87
C ILE A 38 -7.02 -0.14 -2.91
N ASP A 39 -8.30 -0.35 -2.62
CA ASP A 39 -9.25 0.74 -2.50
C ASP A 39 -9.25 1.37 -1.10
N LYS A 40 -10.08 2.42 -0.95
CA LYS A 40 -10.21 3.16 0.31
C LYS A 40 -10.90 2.35 1.42
N GLU A 41 -11.76 1.39 1.07
CA GLU A 41 -12.45 0.55 2.04
C GLU A 41 -11.50 -0.47 2.65
N GLU A 42 -10.71 -1.16 1.83
CA GLU A 42 -9.67 -2.08 2.29
C GLU A 42 -8.63 -1.36 3.16
N ALA A 43 -8.21 -0.14 2.78
CA ALA A 43 -7.26 0.64 3.57
C ALA A 43 -7.75 0.90 5.00
N LYS A 44 -9.04 1.25 5.17
CA LYS A 44 -9.64 1.44 6.50
C LYS A 44 -9.71 0.16 7.31
N ASN A 45 -10.08 -0.95 6.67
CA ASN A 45 -10.18 -2.25 7.32
C ASN A 45 -8.82 -2.72 7.87
N VAL A 46 -7.74 -2.42 7.16
CA VAL A 46 -6.38 -2.78 7.54
C VAL A 46 -5.85 -1.91 8.68
N GLU A 47 -6.16 -0.61 8.66
CA GLU A 47 -5.77 0.33 9.74
C GLU A 47 -6.60 0.16 11.02
N GLY A 48 -7.64 -0.69 11.01
CA GLY A 48 -8.41 -1.06 12.19
C GLY A 48 -9.38 0.03 12.68
N PHE A 49 -9.91 0.83 11.76
CA PHE A 49 -11.03 1.75 12.03
C PHE A 49 -12.37 1.04 12.11
#